data_AF-I6ZME5-F1
#
_entry.id   AF-I6ZME5-F1
#
_cell.length_a   1.000
_cell.length_b   1.000
_cell.length_c   1.000
_cell.angle_alpha   90.00
_cell.angle_beta   90.00
_cell.angle_gamma   90.00
#
_symmetry.space_group_name_H-M   'P 1'
#
loop_
_entity.id
_entity.type
_entity.pdbx_description
1 polymer ?
#
loop_
_entity_poly.entity_id
_entity_poly.type
_entity_poly.pdbx_seq_one_letter_code
_entity_poly.pdbx_strand_id
1 'polypeptide(L)'
;MATPTKKSVSKISIRVWVPVLDALDQRIEAACLRRDAYLNKVLAEELKHLDREVSIPNSDAARKFVANRLDQLDRKAVSLALQPELVELLDDICARKRIVRDAFFNRIFLLLAAKPRLIDALLFPSSSNWRTEVWSGDKHDGPFFQNVFYPLDPDIDPFWPIRRGIELFADEEDSTDYVEPESGTTIRVKKGLGDEVEPVSSVYTTFFELKMKDADICGLNCYVPDFRVPNHPAELRHRQQLDDIFEDLEDNGLETLQKLVDSA
;
A
#
# COMPACT_ATOMS: atom_id res chain seq x y z
N MET A 1 -2.38 -24.02 -39.42
CA MET A 1 -3.34 -23.05 -38.86
C MET A 1 -3.46 -23.33 -37.37
N ALA A 2 -2.93 -22.46 -36.52
CA ALA A 2 -3.05 -22.61 -35.08
C ALA A 2 -4.47 -22.18 -34.66
N THR A 3 -5.23 -23.12 -34.10
CA THR A 3 -6.54 -22.85 -33.52
C THR A 3 -6.36 -21.84 -32.37
N PRO A 4 -7.06 -20.70 -32.34
CA PRO A 4 -6.96 -19.78 -31.21
C PRO A 4 -7.52 -20.50 -29.98
N THR A 5 -6.63 -20.84 -29.04
CA THR A 5 -7.02 -21.29 -27.71
C THR A 5 -7.86 -20.20 -27.09
N LYS A 6 -9.17 -20.45 -26.93
CA LYS A 6 -10.03 -19.61 -26.10
C LYS A 6 -9.38 -19.56 -24.72
N LYS A 7 -8.75 -18.44 -24.36
CA LYS A 7 -8.27 -18.19 -23.00
C LYS A 7 -9.46 -18.39 -22.06
N SER A 8 -9.49 -19.52 -21.37
CA SER A 8 -10.54 -19.84 -20.41
C SER A 8 -10.42 -18.85 -19.27
N VAL A 9 -11.46 -18.09 -18.99
CA VAL A 9 -11.44 -17.13 -17.88
C VAL A 9 -11.76 -17.89 -16.59
N SER A 10 -10.94 -17.71 -15.55
CA SER A 10 -11.13 -18.28 -14.22
C SER A 10 -12.01 -17.37 -13.38
N LYS A 11 -13.05 -17.94 -12.75
CA LYS A 11 -13.94 -17.20 -11.87
C LYS A 11 -13.44 -17.29 -10.43
N ILE A 12 -13.06 -16.16 -9.85
CA ILE A 12 -12.68 -16.07 -8.44
C ILE A 12 -13.76 -15.35 -7.63
N SER A 13 -13.85 -15.65 -6.33
CA SER A 13 -14.74 -14.98 -5.40
C SER A 13 -13.93 -14.25 -4.32
N ILE A 14 -14.21 -12.96 -4.14
CA ILE A 14 -13.56 -12.08 -3.16
C ILE A 14 -14.62 -11.35 -2.34
N ARG A 15 -14.28 -10.87 -1.14
CA ARG A 15 -15.18 -10.04 -0.32
C ARG A 15 -14.72 -8.59 -0.28
N VAL A 16 -15.58 -7.69 -0.79
CA VAL A 16 -15.28 -6.26 -0.96
C VAL A 16 -16.18 -5.43 -0.07
N TRP A 17 -15.61 -4.42 0.60
CA TRP A 17 -16.33 -3.44 1.41
C TRP A 17 -17.32 -2.68 0.55
N VAL A 18 -18.60 -2.69 0.96
CA VAL A 18 -19.73 -2.22 0.14
C VAL A 18 -19.55 -0.79 -0.39
N PRO A 19 -19.14 0.23 0.42
CA PRO A 19 -18.94 1.59 -0.08
C PRO A 19 -17.87 1.70 -1.17
N VAL A 20 -16.82 0.87 -1.11
CA VAL A 20 -15.77 0.84 -2.13
C VAL A 20 -16.27 0.17 -3.40
N LEU A 21 -17.01 -0.93 -3.26
CA LEU A 21 -17.62 -1.62 -4.40
C LEU A 21 -18.61 -0.72 -5.15
N ASP A 22 -19.53 -0.08 -4.43
CA ASP A 22 -20.53 0.81 -5.02
C ASP A 22 -19.89 2.00 -5.73
N ALA A 23 -18.86 2.59 -5.12
CA ALA A 23 -18.12 3.69 -5.73
C ALA A 23 -17.37 3.23 -6.99
N LEU A 24 -16.75 2.04 -6.98
CA LEU A 24 -16.07 1.50 -8.16
C LEU A 24 -17.06 1.20 -9.29
N ASP A 25 -18.17 0.52 -9.00
CA ASP A 25 -19.18 0.17 -10.00
C ASP A 25 -19.75 1.43 -10.67
N GLN A 26 -20.03 2.50 -9.90
CA GLN A 26 -20.46 3.80 -10.45
C GLN A 26 -19.41 4.41 -11.39
N ARG A 27 -18.11 4.34 -11.06
CA ARG A 27 -17.04 4.90 -11.91
C ARG A 27 -16.84 4.08 -13.18
N ILE A 28 -16.92 2.76 -13.08
CA ILE A 28 -16.78 1.85 -14.23
C ILE A 28 -17.95 2.05 -15.20
N GLU A 29 -19.18 2.17 -14.69
CA GLU A 29 -20.35 2.46 -15.49
C GLU A 29 -20.24 3.83 -16.18
N ALA A 30 -19.87 4.88 -15.42
CA ALA A 30 -19.69 6.23 -15.97
C ALA A 30 -18.57 6.31 -17.02
N ALA A 31 -17.54 5.47 -16.92
CA ALA A 31 -16.46 5.36 -17.90
C ALA A 31 -16.80 4.44 -19.08
N CYS A 32 -17.99 3.83 -19.11
CA CYS A 32 -18.41 2.86 -20.12
C CYS A 32 -17.46 1.65 -20.25
N LEU A 33 -16.83 1.24 -19.15
CA LEU A 33 -15.85 0.15 -19.14
C LEU A 33 -16.48 -1.20 -18.76
N ARG A 34 -15.96 -2.28 -19.34
CA ARG A 34 -16.26 -3.63 -18.87
C ARG A 34 -15.39 -3.94 -17.65
N ARG A 35 -15.99 -3.93 -16.46
CA ARG A 35 -15.31 -4.10 -15.16
C ARG A 35 -14.21 -5.17 -15.16
N ASP A 36 -14.57 -6.42 -15.41
CA ASP A 36 -13.64 -7.53 -15.29
C ASP A 36 -12.50 -7.45 -16.33
N ALA A 37 -12.78 -6.97 -17.55
CA ALA A 37 -11.76 -6.78 -18.58
C ALA A 37 -10.76 -5.68 -18.20
N TYR A 38 -11.26 -4.58 -17.62
CA TYR A 38 -10.43 -3.51 -17.09
C TYR A 38 -9.59 -3.97 -15.89
N LEU A 39 -10.20 -4.68 -14.94
CA LEU A 39 -9.51 -5.21 -13.76
C LEU A 39 -8.42 -6.23 -14.13
N ASN A 40 -8.62 -7.06 -15.17
CA ASN A 40 -7.54 -7.93 -15.67
C ASN A 40 -6.31 -7.13 -16.09
N LYS A 41 -6.51 -5.98 -16.75
CA LYS A 41 -5.41 -5.11 -17.17
C LYS A 41 -4.71 -4.45 -15.99
N VAL A 42 -5.49 -3.88 -15.08
CA VAL A 42 -4.95 -3.28 -13.84
C VAL A 42 -4.17 -4.31 -13.04
N LEU A 43 -4.74 -5.48 -12.77
CA LEU A 43 -4.09 -6.52 -11.95
C LEU A 43 -2.83 -7.08 -12.60
N ALA A 44 -2.76 -7.15 -13.93
CA ALA A 44 -1.56 -7.62 -14.62
C ALA A 44 -0.33 -6.75 -14.32
N GLU A 45 -0.53 -5.45 -14.09
CA GLU A 45 0.54 -4.54 -13.70
C GLU A 45 0.69 -4.46 -12.17
N GLU A 46 -0.44 -4.31 -11.47
CA GLU A 46 -0.45 -4.12 -10.02
C GLU A 46 0.09 -5.32 -9.22
N LEU A 47 -0.02 -6.54 -9.74
CA LEU A 47 0.60 -7.72 -9.11
C LEU A 47 2.14 -7.66 -9.17
N LYS A 48 2.72 -7.14 -10.26
CA LYS A 48 4.18 -6.95 -10.36
C LYS A 48 4.63 -5.92 -9.32
N HIS A 49 3.88 -4.83 -9.19
CA HIS A 49 4.15 -3.81 -8.18
C HIS A 49 3.98 -4.35 -6.76
N LEU A 50 2.92 -5.10 -6.46
CA LEU A 50 2.74 -5.75 -5.16
C LEU A 50 3.92 -6.68 -4.82
N ASP A 51 4.38 -7.46 -5.80
CA ASP A 51 5.51 -8.36 -5.64
C ASP A 51 6.86 -7.64 -5.49
N ARG A 52 6.99 -6.40 -5.99
CA ARG A 52 8.17 -5.58 -5.76
C ARG A 52 8.12 -4.80 -4.45
N GLU A 53 6.98 -4.21 -4.14
CA GLU A 53 6.81 -3.22 -3.08
C GLU A 53 6.75 -3.84 -1.69
N VAL A 54 6.01 -4.95 -1.52
CA VAL A 54 5.94 -5.65 -0.23
C VAL A 54 7.17 -6.56 -0.09
N SER A 55 8.36 -5.98 -0.02
CA SER A 55 9.63 -6.73 -0.11
C SER A 55 9.84 -7.72 1.04
N ILE A 56 9.16 -7.51 2.17
CA ILE A 56 9.22 -8.38 3.35
C ILE A 56 7.83 -8.98 3.59
N PRO A 57 7.71 -10.31 3.78
CA PRO A 57 6.44 -10.95 4.14
C PRO A 57 5.88 -10.44 5.47
N ASN A 58 4.56 -10.23 5.55
CA ASN A 58 3.89 -9.95 6.83
C ASN A 58 4.10 -11.09 7.82
N SER A 59 4.23 -10.82 9.12
CA SER A 59 4.14 -11.88 10.13
C SER A 59 2.76 -12.56 10.13
N ASP A 60 2.64 -13.72 10.77
CA ASP A 60 1.34 -14.38 10.93
C ASP A 60 0.41 -13.56 11.84
N ALA A 61 0.97 -12.82 12.79
CA ALA A 61 0.24 -11.91 13.65
C ALA A 61 -0.33 -10.73 12.84
N ALA A 62 0.49 -10.12 11.98
CA ALA A 62 0.08 -9.05 11.07
C ALA A 62 -1.00 -9.52 10.07
N ARG A 63 -0.81 -10.69 9.45
CA ARG A 63 -1.82 -11.28 8.55
C ARG A 63 -3.15 -11.52 9.26
N LYS A 64 -3.11 -12.08 10.48
CA LYS A 64 -4.31 -12.32 11.29
C LYS A 64 -4.97 -11.01 11.73
N PHE A 65 -4.18 -10.01 12.09
CA PHE A 65 -4.67 -8.68 12.42
C PHE A 65 -5.46 -8.06 11.25
N VAL A 66 -4.90 -8.06 10.04
CA VAL A 66 -5.57 -7.55 8.84
C VAL A 66 -6.87 -8.32 8.57
N ALA A 67 -6.84 -9.65 8.65
CA ALA A 67 -8.02 -10.49 8.44
C ALA A 67 -9.15 -10.16 9.43
N ASN A 68 -8.82 -10.00 10.72
CA ASN A 68 -9.79 -9.64 11.76
C ASN A 68 -10.39 -8.24 11.53
N ARG A 69 -9.57 -7.27 11.10
CA ARG A 69 -10.05 -5.91 10.79
C ARG A 69 -10.98 -5.92 9.58
N LEU A 70 -10.70 -6.71 8.56
CA LEU A 70 -11.60 -6.88 7.42
C LEU A 70 -12.94 -7.49 7.81
N ASP A 71 -12.97 -8.43 8.75
CA ASP A 71 -14.22 -9.06 9.22
C ASP A 71 -15.14 -8.08 9.96
N GLN A 72 -14.65 -6.92 10.37
CA GLN A 72 -15.45 -5.84 10.97
C GLN A 72 -16.14 -4.93 9.93
N LEU A 73 -15.72 -5.02 8.66
CA LEU A 73 -16.31 -4.25 7.58
C LEU A 73 -17.54 -4.96 6.98
N ASP A 74 -18.54 -4.18 6.58
CA ASP A 74 -19.67 -4.69 5.80
C ASP A 74 -19.21 -5.03 4.37
N ARG A 75 -18.94 -6.32 4.12
CA ARG A 75 -18.35 -6.80 2.87
C ARG A 75 -19.29 -7.73 2.12
N LYS A 76 -19.37 -7.53 0.80
CA LYS A 76 -20.15 -8.35 -0.12
C LYS A 76 -19.25 -9.28 -0.94
N ALA A 77 -19.70 -10.51 -1.14
CA ALA A 77 -19.03 -11.43 -2.06
C ALA A 77 -19.24 -10.99 -3.51
N VAL A 78 -18.14 -10.84 -4.25
CA VAL A 78 -18.12 -10.46 -5.66
C VAL A 78 -17.36 -11.52 -6.44
N SER A 79 -17.93 -11.95 -7.55
CA SER A 79 -17.23 -12.81 -8.49
C SER A 79 -16.58 -11.98 -9.59
N LEU A 80 -15.30 -12.26 -9.85
CA LEU A 80 -14.53 -11.66 -10.94
C LEU A 80 -14.07 -12.75 -11.90
N ALA A 81 -14.16 -12.47 -13.19
CA ALA A 81 -13.65 -13.32 -14.25
C ALA A 81 -12.24 -12.84 -14.66
N LEU A 82 -11.20 -13.53 -14.20
CA LEU A 82 -9.78 -13.20 -14.43
C LEU A 82 -9.06 -14.23 -15.29
N GLN A 83 -7.98 -13.84 -15.96
CA GLN A 83 -7.10 -14.77 -16.67
C GLN A 83 -6.48 -15.76 -15.67
N PRO A 84 -6.43 -17.07 -15.98
CA PRO A 84 -5.92 -18.09 -15.06
C PRO A 84 -4.51 -17.79 -14.57
N GLU A 85 -3.64 -17.31 -15.46
CA GLU A 85 -2.25 -16.99 -15.15
C GLU A 85 -2.15 -15.86 -14.11
N LEU A 86 -3.10 -14.91 -14.12
CA LEU A 86 -3.17 -13.86 -13.10
C LEU A 86 -3.69 -14.38 -11.76
N VAL A 87 -4.58 -15.36 -11.77
CA VAL A 87 -5.08 -15.99 -10.54
C VAL A 87 -3.97 -16.78 -9.87
N GLU A 88 -3.21 -17.56 -10.64
CA GLU A 88 -2.04 -18.31 -10.15
C GLU A 88 -0.99 -17.37 -9.56
N LEU A 89 -0.65 -16.29 -10.28
CA LEU A 89 0.30 -15.28 -9.80
C LEU A 89 -0.19 -14.58 -8.52
N LEU A 90 -1.47 -14.21 -8.46
CA LEU A 90 -2.08 -13.60 -7.29
C LEU A 90 -2.00 -14.53 -6.07
N ASP A 91 -2.40 -15.78 -6.22
CA ASP A 91 -2.42 -16.74 -5.13
C ASP A 91 -0.98 -17.06 -4.65
N ASP A 92 -0.01 -17.15 -5.56
CA ASP A 92 1.43 -17.27 -5.23
C ASP A 92 1.94 -16.09 -4.39
N ILE A 93 1.77 -14.85 -4.88
CA ILE A 93 2.24 -13.64 -4.18
C ILE A 93 1.56 -13.53 -2.81
N CYS A 94 0.25 -13.73 -2.74
CA CYS A 94 -0.48 -13.65 -1.47
C CYS A 94 -0.02 -14.71 -0.46
N ALA A 95 0.30 -15.92 -0.93
CA ALA A 95 0.82 -16.98 -0.08
C ALA A 95 2.22 -16.65 0.44
N ARG A 96 3.17 -16.34 -0.46
CA ARG A 96 4.57 -16.05 -0.09
C ARG A 96 4.69 -14.85 0.84
N LYS A 97 3.96 -13.76 0.54
CA LYS A 97 4.03 -12.50 1.30
C LYS A 97 3.06 -12.43 2.47
N ARG A 98 2.30 -13.50 2.71
CA ARG A 98 1.28 -13.60 3.77
C ARG A 98 0.26 -12.46 3.70
N ILE A 99 -0.13 -12.07 2.49
CA ILE A 99 -1.10 -10.98 2.25
C ILE A 99 -2.51 -11.56 2.26
N VAL A 100 -3.43 -10.87 2.93
CA VAL A 100 -4.85 -11.21 2.84
C VAL A 100 -5.39 -10.76 1.48
N ARG A 101 -5.74 -11.71 0.60
CA ARG A 101 -6.21 -11.43 -0.76
C ARG A 101 -7.33 -10.40 -0.82
N ASP A 102 -8.31 -10.48 0.08
CA ASP A 102 -9.40 -9.49 0.16
C ASP A 102 -8.86 -8.08 0.48
N ALA A 103 -7.84 -7.93 1.33
CA ALA A 103 -7.24 -6.63 1.65
C ALA A 103 -6.65 -5.98 0.40
N PHE A 104 -5.90 -6.76 -0.40
CA PHE A 104 -5.33 -6.31 -1.66
C PHE A 104 -6.38 -5.80 -2.64
N PHE A 105 -7.45 -6.55 -2.87
CA PHE A 105 -8.54 -6.09 -3.75
C PHE A 105 -9.23 -4.84 -3.22
N ASN A 106 -9.53 -4.78 -1.92
CA ASN A 106 -10.16 -3.59 -1.34
C ASN A 106 -9.24 -2.37 -1.44
N ARG A 107 -7.92 -2.54 -1.29
CA ARG A 107 -6.91 -1.49 -1.48
C ARG A 107 -6.94 -0.95 -2.90
N ILE A 108 -6.83 -1.81 -3.91
CA ILE A 108 -6.89 -1.40 -5.32
C ILE A 108 -8.21 -0.71 -5.62
N PHE A 109 -9.34 -1.29 -5.22
CA PHE A 109 -10.65 -0.76 -5.55
C PHE A 109 -10.89 0.60 -4.89
N LEU A 110 -10.40 0.77 -3.65
CA LEU A 110 -10.42 2.07 -2.99
C LEU A 110 -9.62 3.09 -3.79
N LEU A 111 -8.39 2.77 -4.20
CA LEU A 111 -7.53 3.70 -4.95
C LEU A 111 -8.11 4.08 -6.32
N LEU A 112 -8.75 3.13 -7.01
CA LEU A 112 -9.43 3.39 -8.29
C LEU A 112 -10.70 4.24 -8.13
N ALA A 113 -11.44 4.08 -7.03
CA ALA A 113 -12.72 4.75 -6.82
C ALA A 113 -12.63 6.06 -6.01
N ALA A 114 -11.53 6.25 -5.26
CA ALA A 114 -11.34 7.35 -4.34
C ALA A 114 -11.39 8.72 -5.02
N LYS A 115 -11.81 9.73 -4.26
CA LYS A 115 -11.67 11.14 -4.67
C LYS A 115 -10.24 11.60 -4.37
N PRO A 116 -9.68 12.58 -5.11
CA PRO A 116 -8.32 13.07 -4.87
C PRO A 116 -8.02 13.44 -3.41
N ARG A 117 -8.96 14.15 -2.75
CA ARG A 117 -8.84 14.52 -1.32
C ARG A 117 -8.65 13.32 -0.39
N LEU A 118 -9.24 12.18 -0.72
CA LEU A 118 -9.08 10.97 0.08
C LEU A 118 -7.71 10.36 -0.12
N ILE A 119 -7.19 10.35 -1.35
CA ILE A 119 -5.82 9.91 -1.63
C ILE A 119 -4.82 10.78 -0.87
N ASP A 120 -5.04 12.09 -0.82
CA ASP A 120 -4.19 13.02 -0.07
C ASP A 120 -4.15 12.68 1.41
N ALA A 121 -5.33 12.50 2.01
CA ALA A 121 -5.42 12.14 3.42
C ALA A 121 -4.77 10.79 3.74
N LEU A 122 -4.87 9.82 2.83
CA LEU A 122 -4.38 8.45 3.05
C LEU A 122 -2.89 8.27 2.82
N LEU A 123 -2.33 8.90 1.80
CA LEU A 123 -0.97 8.65 1.33
C LEU A 123 -0.04 9.85 1.48
N PHE A 124 -0.59 11.05 1.65
CA PHE A 124 0.17 12.30 1.70
C PHE A 124 -0.35 13.25 2.80
N PRO A 125 -0.53 12.79 4.05
CA PRO A 125 -1.15 13.60 5.10
C PRO A 125 -0.39 14.90 5.40
N SER A 126 0.93 14.90 5.18
CA SER A 126 1.82 16.03 5.45
C SER A 126 2.12 16.91 4.21
N SER A 127 1.64 16.53 3.02
CA SER A 127 2.06 17.17 1.76
C SER A 127 0.87 17.67 0.96
N SER A 128 0.62 18.98 0.97
CA SER A 128 -0.51 19.57 0.26
C SER A 128 -0.31 19.74 -1.25
N ASN A 129 0.93 19.65 -1.75
CA ASN A 129 1.31 20.01 -3.12
C ASN A 129 1.98 18.87 -3.92
N TRP A 130 1.94 17.63 -3.41
CA TRP A 130 2.67 16.51 -4.01
C TRP A 130 2.38 16.29 -5.51
N ARG A 131 1.12 16.49 -5.94
CA ARG A 131 0.74 16.38 -7.36
C ARG A 131 1.46 17.40 -8.22
N THR A 132 1.56 18.64 -7.76
CA THR A 132 2.24 19.70 -8.50
C THR A 132 3.72 19.40 -8.63
N GLU A 133 4.32 18.80 -7.60
CA GLU A 133 5.73 18.41 -7.61
C GLU A 133 6.00 17.25 -8.56
N VAL A 134 5.19 16.18 -8.50
CA VAL A 134 5.22 15.08 -9.47
C VAL A 134 5.08 15.64 -10.90
N TRP A 135 4.09 16.51 -11.12
CA TRP A 135 3.87 17.09 -12.46
C TRP A 135 5.02 17.99 -12.90
N SER A 136 5.67 18.69 -11.98
CA SER A 136 6.77 19.61 -12.31
C SER A 136 8.08 18.87 -12.58
N GLY A 137 8.33 17.79 -11.85
CA GLY A 137 9.49 16.91 -12.01
C GLY A 137 9.41 16.03 -13.25
N ASP A 138 8.21 15.50 -13.54
CA ASP A 138 8.02 14.47 -14.57
C ASP A 138 7.30 14.99 -15.83
N LYS A 139 7.16 16.32 -16.00
CA LYS A 139 6.58 16.98 -17.21
C LYS A 139 7.24 16.57 -18.54
N HIS A 140 8.43 15.96 -18.47
CA HIS A 140 9.17 15.48 -19.64
C HIS A 140 9.35 13.95 -19.66
N ASP A 141 8.72 13.22 -18.75
CA ASP A 141 8.94 11.78 -18.60
C ASP A 141 7.97 10.91 -19.41
N GLY A 142 8.41 9.71 -19.78
CA GLY A 142 7.70 8.73 -20.60
C GLY A 142 6.26 8.44 -20.15
N PRO A 143 5.98 8.19 -18.86
CA PRO A 143 4.63 7.92 -18.38
C PRO A 143 3.65 9.09 -18.57
N PHE A 144 4.15 10.34 -18.49
CA PHE A 144 3.33 11.52 -18.77
C PHE A 144 2.93 11.56 -20.25
N PHE A 145 3.88 11.33 -21.16
CA PHE A 145 3.60 11.29 -22.59
C PHE A 145 2.71 10.10 -22.97
N GLN A 146 2.95 8.91 -22.41
CA GLN A 146 2.20 7.72 -22.76
C GLN A 146 0.72 7.82 -22.40
N ASN A 147 0.40 8.32 -21.20
CA ASN A 147 -0.99 8.42 -20.77
C ASN A 147 -1.78 9.53 -21.50
N VAL A 148 -1.11 10.59 -21.97
CA VAL A 148 -1.76 11.71 -22.66
C VAL A 148 -1.84 11.48 -24.17
N PHE A 149 -0.77 10.95 -24.78
CA PHE A 149 -0.68 10.80 -26.23
C PHE A 149 -1.06 9.41 -26.74
N TYR A 150 -1.01 8.38 -25.87
CA TYR A 150 -1.35 7.00 -26.22
C TYR A 150 -2.40 6.42 -25.25
N PRO A 151 -3.61 7.00 -25.20
CA PRO A 151 -4.65 6.62 -24.22
C PRO A 151 -5.19 5.18 -24.37
N LEU A 152 -4.80 4.49 -25.45
CA LEU A 152 -5.18 3.09 -25.72
C LEU A 152 -3.98 2.15 -25.66
N ASP A 153 -2.79 2.63 -25.29
CA ASP A 153 -1.64 1.74 -25.13
C ASP A 153 -1.86 0.78 -23.95
N PRO A 154 -1.35 -0.46 -24.05
CA PRO A 154 -1.74 -1.53 -23.16
C PRO A 154 -1.04 -1.51 -21.80
N ASP A 155 0.06 -0.76 -21.68
CA ASP A 155 0.95 -0.73 -20.53
C ASP A 155 0.75 0.59 -19.77
N ILE A 156 -0.31 0.63 -18.97
CA ILE A 156 -0.61 1.77 -18.10
C ILE A 156 -0.49 1.30 -16.66
N ASP A 157 0.48 1.86 -15.93
CA ASP A 157 0.48 1.85 -14.48
C ASP A 157 -0.59 2.85 -13.99
N PRO A 158 -1.74 2.40 -13.45
CA PRO A 158 -2.81 3.29 -13.03
C PRO A 158 -2.46 4.13 -11.79
N PHE A 159 -1.45 3.74 -11.00
CA PHE A 159 -1.03 4.41 -9.78
C PHE A 159 0.36 5.03 -9.87
N TRP A 160 0.93 5.14 -11.08
CA TRP A 160 2.23 5.75 -11.30
C TRP A 160 2.39 7.12 -10.62
N PRO A 161 1.40 8.06 -10.64
CA PRO A 161 1.61 9.37 -10.04
C PRO A 161 1.69 9.25 -8.52
N ILE A 162 0.92 8.33 -7.94
CA ILE A 162 0.91 8.07 -6.50
C ILE A 162 2.26 7.46 -6.08
N ARG A 163 2.74 6.44 -6.81
CA ARG A 163 4.07 5.85 -6.55
C ARG A 163 5.15 6.90 -6.62
N ARG A 164 5.15 7.71 -7.68
CA ARG A 164 6.12 8.77 -7.88
C ARG A 164 6.06 9.83 -6.80
N GLY A 165 4.86 10.21 -6.37
CA GLY A 165 4.66 11.07 -5.22
C GLY A 165 5.25 10.46 -3.95
N ILE A 166 4.99 9.19 -3.67
CA ILE A 166 5.55 8.52 -2.49
C ILE A 166 7.08 8.51 -2.57
N GLU A 167 7.67 8.28 -3.74
CA GLU A 167 9.13 8.33 -3.93
C GLU A 167 9.72 9.72 -3.68
N LEU A 168 9.09 10.79 -4.18
CA LEU A 168 9.57 12.17 -3.99
C LEU A 168 9.53 12.62 -2.54
N PHE A 169 8.56 12.11 -1.78
CA PHE A 169 8.35 12.43 -0.37
C PHE A 169 8.81 11.32 0.57
N ALA A 170 9.47 10.28 0.06
CA ALA A 170 10.14 9.31 0.90
C ALA A 170 11.46 9.93 1.35
N ASP A 171 11.67 10.04 2.66
CA ASP A 171 12.97 10.43 3.20
C ASP A 171 14.02 9.42 2.72
N GLU A 172 14.86 9.82 1.76
CA GLU A 172 15.93 8.99 1.20
C GLU A 172 16.95 8.59 2.28
N GLU A 173 17.09 9.42 3.33
CA GLU A 173 18.03 9.25 4.44
C GLU A 173 17.79 7.97 5.28
N ASP A 174 16.57 7.41 5.26
CA ASP A 174 16.21 6.25 6.10
C ASP A 174 16.22 4.90 5.37
N SER A 175 16.55 4.89 4.07
CA SER A 175 16.58 3.65 3.29
C SER A 175 17.96 3.02 3.24
N THR A 176 18.04 1.71 3.45
CA THR A 176 19.29 0.93 3.40
C THR A 176 19.13 -0.33 2.56
N ASP A 177 20.23 -0.80 1.98
CA ASP A 177 20.28 -2.10 1.32
C ASP A 177 20.32 -3.20 2.38
N TYR A 178 19.42 -4.17 2.26
CA TYR A 178 19.27 -5.29 3.17
C TYR A 178 19.24 -6.59 2.38
N VAL A 179 20.07 -7.54 2.80
CA VAL A 179 20.07 -8.89 2.23
C VAL A 179 19.03 -9.69 2.99
N GLU A 180 17.92 -10.01 2.31
CA GLU A 180 16.86 -10.79 2.92
C GLU A 180 17.39 -12.20 3.28
N PRO A 181 17.28 -12.65 4.56
CA PRO A 181 17.93 -13.87 5.02
C PRO A 181 17.48 -15.15 4.32
N GLU A 182 16.24 -15.18 3.82
CA GLU A 182 15.65 -16.38 3.21
C GLU A 182 15.99 -16.50 1.72
N SER A 183 15.83 -15.44 0.94
CA SER A 183 16.11 -15.44 -0.50
C SER A 183 17.55 -15.08 -0.87
N GLY A 184 18.28 -14.41 0.03
CA GLY A 184 19.59 -13.84 -0.27
C GLY A 184 19.55 -12.65 -1.25
N THR A 185 18.36 -12.12 -1.53
CA THR A 185 18.17 -10.99 -2.44
C THR A 185 18.41 -9.68 -1.71
N THR A 186 19.14 -8.75 -2.34
CA THR A 186 19.27 -7.38 -1.84
C THR A 186 17.99 -6.61 -2.12
N ILE A 187 17.34 -6.12 -1.06
CA ILE A 187 16.14 -5.29 -1.11
C ILE A 187 16.39 -3.97 -0.40
N ARG A 188 15.68 -2.92 -0.82
CA ARG A 188 15.66 -1.64 -0.09
C ARG A 188 14.63 -1.70 1.03
N VAL A 189 15.07 -1.31 2.21
CA VAL A 189 14.26 -1.34 3.44
C VAL A 189 14.46 -0.04 4.22
N LYS A 190 13.50 0.28 5.08
CA LYS A 190 13.64 1.29 6.13
C LYS A 190 13.95 0.60 7.45
N LYS A 191 14.80 1.24 8.26
CA LYS A 191 15.00 0.82 9.65
C LYS A 191 14.08 1.62 10.55
N GLY A 192 13.12 0.95 11.15
CA GLY A 192 12.29 1.50 12.19
C GLY A 192 13.06 1.68 13.51
N LEU A 193 12.35 2.24 14.49
CA LEU A 193 12.83 2.30 15.88
C LEU A 193 13.15 0.88 16.37
N GLY A 194 14.38 0.68 16.88
CA GLY A 194 14.81 -0.61 17.43
C GLY A 194 15.41 -1.59 16.43
N ASP A 195 15.97 -1.09 15.31
CA ASP A 195 16.54 -1.90 14.22
C ASP A 195 15.54 -2.85 13.54
N GLU A 196 14.23 -2.58 13.70
CA GLU A 196 13.21 -3.34 12.97
C GLU A 196 13.29 -2.99 11.48
N VAL A 197 13.26 -4.01 10.64
CA VAL A 197 13.44 -3.86 9.20
C VAL A 197 12.08 -3.87 8.52
N GLU A 198 11.78 -2.83 7.75
CA GLU A 198 10.49 -2.63 7.09
C GLU A 198 10.67 -2.36 5.59
N PRO A 199 9.70 -2.74 4.74
CA PRO A 199 9.69 -2.28 3.36
C PRO A 199 9.71 -0.74 3.28
N VAL A 200 10.35 -0.21 2.24
CA VAL A 200 10.22 1.22 1.91
C VAL A 200 8.74 1.59 1.67
N SER A 201 8.39 2.83 2.00
CA SER A 201 7.04 3.36 1.80
C SER A 201 6.62 3.27 0.32
N SER A 202 5.41 2.80 0.09
CA SER A 202 4.88 2.50 -1.24
C SER A 202 3.34 2.48 -1.23
N VAL A 203 2.72 2.26 -2.38
CA VAL A 203 1.25 2.13 -2.48
C VAL A 203 0.72 1.01 -1.58
N TYR A 204 1.46 -0.10 -1.47
CA TYR A 204 1.06 -1.29 -0.72
C TYR A 204 1.65 -1.41 0.69
N THR A 205 2.68 -0.63 1.02
CA THR A 205 3.34 -0.66 2.34
C THR A 205 2.97 0.52 3.23
N THR A 206 2.43 1.62 2.66
CA THR A 206 1.93 2.75 3.45
C THR A 206 0.70 2.33 4.27
N PHE A 207 0.84 2.42 5.58
CA PHE A 207 -0.17 1.99 6.54
C PHE A 207 -1.35 2.97 6.63
N PHE A 208 -2.57 2.46 6.54
CA PHE A 208 -3.81 3.22 6.71
C PHE A 208 -4.30 3.15 8.16
N GLU A 209 -4.12 4.25 8.89
CA GLU A 209 -4.66 4.44 10.26
C GLU A 209 -6.00 5.19 10.32
N LEU A 210 -6.44 5.73 9.19
CA LEU A 210 -7.61 6.60 9.18
C LEU A 210 -8.89 5.83 9.50
N LYS A 211 -9.78 6.47 10.27
CA LYS A 211 -11.19 6.06 10.36
C LYS A 211 -11.98 6.84 9.30
N MET A 212 -12.72 6.13 8.46
CA MET A 212 -13.55 6.71 7.42
C MET A 212 -15.02 6.60 7.78
N LYS A 213 -15.68 7.72 8.14
CA LYS A 213 -17.13 7.76 8.41
C LYS A 213 -17.58 6.56 9.26
N ASP A 214 -16.94 6.39 10.41
CA ASP A 214 -17.20 5.32 11.39
C ASP A 214 -16.69 3.91 11.02
N ALA A 215 -16.04 3.71 9.87
CA ALA A 215 -15.38 2.45 9.50
C ALA A 215 -13.86 2.52 9.69
N ASP A 216 -13.30 1.50 10.34
CA ASP A 216 -11.86 1.29 10.46
C ASP A 216 -11.33 0.61 9.18
N ILE A 217 -10.53 1.33 8.39
CA ILE A 217 -9.97 0.81 7.14
C ILE A 217 -8.61 0.11 7.33
N CYS A 218 -8.17 -0.16 8.57
CA CYS A 218 -6.93 -0.90 8.82
C CYS A 218 -6.90 -2.27 8.13
N GLY A 219 -8.07 -2.88 7.88
CA GLY A 219 -8.18 -4.14 7.14
C GLY A 219 -7.78 -4.05 5.66
N LEU A 220 -7.61 -2.85 5.11
CA LEU A 220 -7.22 -2.64 3.70
C LEU A 220 -5.69 -2.61 3.51
N ASN A 221 -4.91 -2.79 4.57
CA ASN A 221 -3.46 -2.79 4.48
C ASN A 221 -2.94 -4.11 3.89
N CYS A 222 -2.02 -4.01 2.92
CA CYS A 222 -1.36 -5.18 2.33
C CYS A 222 -0.10 -5.57 3.11
N TYR A 223 0.53 -4.62 3.79
CA TYR A 223 1.60 -4.85 4.74
C TYR A 223 1.29 -4.12 6.06
N VAL A 224 1.57 -4.78 7.19
CA VAL A 224 1.46 -4.21 8.52
C VAL A 224 2.71 -4.60 9.30
N PRO A 225 3.53 -3.64 9.74
CA PRO A 225 4.69 -3.95 10.55
C PRO A 225 4.24 -4.41 11.94
N ASP A 226 5.03 -5.26 12.56
CA ASP A 226 4.65 -5.96 13.78
C ASP A 226 4.44 -5.03 14.98
N PHE A 227 5.11 -3.88 15.02
CA PHE A 227 4.89 -2.88 16.06
C PHE A 227 3.53 -2.17 15.97
N ARG A 228 2.81 -2.30 14.84
CA ARG A 228 1.43 -1.81 14.67
C ARG A 228 0.39 -2.85 15.07
N VAL A 229 0.80 -4.08 15.39
CA VAL A 229 -0.10 -5.16 15.80
C VAL A 229 -0.33 -5.07 17.32
N PRO A 230 -1.58 -4.88 17.79
CA PRO A 230 -1.86 -4.73 19.22
C PRO A 230 -1.47 -5.96 20.05
N ASN A 231 -0.82 -5.71 21.18
CA ASN A 231 -0.23 -6.66 22.12
C ASN A 231 0.89 -7.53 21.53
N HIS A 232 1.47 -7.15 20.40
CA HIS A 232 2.62 -7.86 19.85
C HIS A 232 3.91 -7.48 20.61
N PRO A 233 4.87 -8.39 20.82
CA PRO A 233 6.13 -8.05 21.47
C PRO A 233 6.87 -6.88 20.82
N ALA A 234 6.79 -6.75 19.49
CA ALA A 234 7.35 -5.60 18.76
C ALA A 234 6.66 -4.28 19.16
N GLU A 235 5.32 -4.26 19.31
CA GLU A 235 4.59 -3.05 19.73
C GLU A 235 5.02 -2.63 21.14
N LEU A 236 5.17 -3.59 22.05
CA LEU A 236 5.60 -3.31 23.42
C LEU A 236 7.02 -2.75 23.48
N ARG A 237 7.96 -3.32 22.70
CA ARG A 237 9.33 -2.80 22.59
C ARG A 237 9.35 -1.40 21.96
N HIS A 238 8.60 -1.20 20.89
CA HIS A 238 8.51 0.08 20.21
C HIS A 238 7.94 1.17 21.14
N ARG A 239 6.89 0.84 21.90
CA ARG A 239 6.33 1.75 22.91
C ARG A 239 7.36 2.09 23.99
N GLN A 240 8.05 1.08 24.53
CA GLN A 240 9.08 1.30 25.54
C GLN A 240 10.20 2.20 25.02
N GLN A 241 10.65 2.00 23.77
CA GLN A 241 11.68 2.86 23.19
C GLN A 241 11.21 4.29 22.96
N LEU A 242 9.92 4.50 22.63
CA LEU A 242 9.36 5.84 22.56
C LEU A 242 9.33 6.49 23.95
N ASP A 243 8.89 5.74 24.97
CA ASP A 243 8.88 6.20 26.36
C ASP A 243 10.31 6.59 26.80
N ASP A 244 11.31 5.75 26.52
CA ASP A 244 12.73 6.02 26.80
C ASP A 244 13.22 7.31 26.10
N ILE A 245 12.87 7.51 24.82
CA ILE A 245 13.22 8.74 24.08
C ILE A 245 12.54 9.98 24.68
N PHE A 246 11.29 9.87 25.11
CA PHE A 246 10.59 10.99 25.72
C PHE A 246 11.16 11.34 27.10
N GLU A 247 11.49 10.34 27.92
CA GLU A 247 12.20 10.54 29.19
C GLU A 247 13.56 11.23 28.97
N ASP A 248 14.35 10.77 27.99
CA ASP A 248 15.63 11.39 27.63
C ASP A 248 15.45 12.85 27.17
N LEU A 249 14.39 13.16 26.42
CA LEU A 249 14.11 14.53 25.99
C LEU A 249 13.67 15.43 27.13
N GLU A 250 12.90 14.91 28.09
CA GLU A 250 12.51 15.63 29.29
C GLU A 250 13.73 15.94 30.18
N ASP A 251 14.58 14.95 30.43
CA ASP A 251 15.78 15.10 31.26
C ASP A 251 16.84 16.01 30.62
N ASN A 252 17.14 15.82 29.33
CA ASN A 252 18.10 16.65 28.62
C ASN A 252 17.56 18.06 28.30
N GLY A 253 16.25 18.20 28.08
CA GLY A 253 15.58 19.47 27.90
C GLY A 253 15.61 20.32 29.17
N LEU A 254 15.36 19.69 30.32
CA LEU A 254 15.46 20.32 31.64
C LEU A 254 16.91 20.69 32.00
N GLU A 255 17.89 19.83 31.71
CA GLU A 255 19.31 20.17 31.89
C GLU A 255 19.75 21.36 31.03
N THR A 256 19.25 21.45 29.79
CA THR A 256 19.58 22.54 28.87
C THR A 256 18.97 23.87 29.34
N LEU A 257 17.75 23.84 29.86
CA LEU A 257 17.09 25.01 30.46
C LEU A 257 17.76 25.43 31.79
N GLN A 258 18.16 24.47 32.63
CA GLN A 258 18.87 24.73 33.88
C GLN A 258 20.24 25.38 33.61
N LYS A 259 21.01 24.87 32.64
CA LYS A 259 22.29 25.47 32.22
C LYS A 259 22.14 26.89 31.67
N LEU A 260 21.02 27.20 31.00
CA LEU A 260 20.71 28.56 30.54
C LEU A 260 20.34 29.50 31.69
N VAL A 261 19.55 29.03 32.66
CA VAL A 261 19.17 29.80 33.86
C VAL A 261 20.37 30.07 34.76
N ASP A 262 21.27 29.11 34.94
CA ASP A 262 22.48 29.27 35.77
C ASP A 262 23.57 30.13 35.10
N SER A 263 23.42 30.43 33.81
CA SER A 263 24.34 31.28 33.02
C SER A 263 23.86 32.72 32.79
N ALA A 264 22.66 33.06 33.28
CA ALA A 264 22.02 34.38 33.18
C ALA A 264 22.11 35.15 34.51
#